data_AF-A0A482VGD7-F1
#
_entry.id   AF-A0A482VGD7-F1
#
_cell.length_a   1.000
_cell.length_b   1.000
_cell.length_c   1.000
_cell.angle_alpha   90.00
_cell.angle_beta   90.00
_cell.angle_gamma   90.00
#
_symmetry.space_group_name_H-M   'P 1'
#
loop_
_entity.id
_entity.type
_entity.pdbx_description
1 polymer ?
#
loop_
_entity_poly.entity_id
_entity_poly.type
_entity_poly.pdbx_seq_one_letter_code
_entity_poly.pdbx_strand_id
1 'polypeptide(L)'
;MDIFSDEFIDSINQAQSYWTAAKVWPENITIEHINNLSRSVRPKLYQHEYKDQILHPPKYRIESHLPEHFDLRENWPQCRTINKVRDQGLCESCWAFVAASVLTDRFCIATKGAVNFEFSAEDILTCCLDKCHLRPENQCAGGRMDKAWDFLTDKGAVSGGEYMSNEVKSN
;
A
#
# COMPACT_ATOMS: atom_id res chain seq x y z
N MET A 1 4.59 -13.17 -26.68
CA MET A 1 5.12 -13.89 -25.51
C MET A 1 4.01 -13.89 -24.49
N ASP A 2 3.46 -15.07 -24.20
CA ASP A 2 2.46 -15.22 -23.15
C ASP A 2 3.18 -15.19 -21.80
N ILE A 3 2.89 -14.19 -20.97
CA ILE A 3 3.53 -14.00 -19.66
C ILE A 3 3.00 -14.97 -18.60
N PHE A 4 2.02 -15.81 -18.94
CA PHE A 4 1.44 -16.81 -18.05
C PHE A 4 1.77 -18.25 -18.46
N SER A 5 2.53 -18.45 -19.54
CA SER A 5 2.87 -19.78 -20.00
C SER A 5 3.82 -20.49 -19.04
N ASP A 6 3.71 -21.83 -18.98
CA ASP A 6 4.66 -22.65 -18.22
C ASP A 6 6.09 -22.47 -18.75
N GLU A 7 6.24 -22.30 -20.07
CA GLU A 7 7.54 -22.00 -20.70
C GLU A 7 8.18 -20.72 -20.14
N PHE A 8 7.39 -19.65 -19.93
CA PHE A 8 7.92 -18.42 -19.36
C PHE A 8 8.31 -18.60 -17.90
N ILE A 9 7.46 -19.28 -17.11
CA ILE A 9 7.75 -19.60 -15.71
C ILE A 9 9.04 -20.43 -15.60
N ASP A 10 9.19 -21.46 -16.43
CA ASP A 10 10.38 -22.31 -16.46
C ASP A 10 11.64 -21.50 -16.84
N SER A 11 11.52 -20.59 -17.80
CA SER A 11 12.65 -19.72 -18.19
C SER A 11 13.13 -18.84 -17.03
N ILE A 12 12.22 -18.35 -16.18
CA ILE A 12 12.56 -17.58 -14.98
C ILE A 12 13.27 -18.47 -13.97
N ASN A 13 12.73 -19.66 -13.70
CA ASN A 13 13.29 -20.60 -12.74
C ASN A 13 14.64 -21.19 -13.19
N GLN A 14 14.93 -21.18 -14.48
CA GLN A 14 16.26 -21.54 -15.02
C GLN A 14 17.26 -20.38 -14.89
N ALA A 15 16.80 -19.14 -15.04
CA ALA A 15 17.65 -17.95 -15.00
C ALA A 15 18.08 -17.55 -13.58
N GLN A 16 17.33 -17.93 -12.55
CA GLN A 16 17.62 -17.58 -11.16
C GLN A 16 17.10 -18.65 -10.17
N SER A 17 17.66 -18.68 -8.96
CA SER A 17 17.29 -19.64 -7.90
C SER A 17 16.99 -18.99 -6.54
N TYR A 18 16.80 -17.67 -6.48
CA TYR A 18 16.55 -16.92 -5.24
C TYR A 18 15.08 -16.97 -4.81
N TRP A 19 14.17 -17.16 -5.77
CA TRP A 19 12.74 -17.32 -5.56
C TRP A 19 12.18 -18.29 -6.60
N THR A 20 11.01 -18.86 -6.34
CA THR A 20 10.36 -19.80 -7.27
C THR A 20 9.19 -19.11 -7.95
N ALA A 21 9.23 -19.01 -9.29
CA ALA A 21 8.11 -18.56 -10.08
C ALA A 21 7.04 -19.66 -10.17
N ALA A 22 5.77 -19.28 -10.03
CA ALA A 22 4.63 -20.17 -10.14
C ALA A 22 3.39 -19.40 -10.60
N LYS A 23 2.36 -20.13 -11.08
CA LYS A 23 1.06 -19.55 -11.39
C LYS A 23 0.35 -19.17 -10.08
N VAL A 24 0.06 -17.89 -9.90
CA VAL A 24 -0.68 -17.35 -8.74
C VAL A 24 -2.03 -16.75 -9.12
N TRP A 25 -2.30 -16.59 -10.41
CA TRP A 25 -3.56 -16.06 -10.93
C TRP A 25 -4.41 -17.16 -11.55
N PRO A 26 -5.75 -17.01 -11.56
CA PRO A 26 -6.64 -17.89 -12.30
C PRO A 26 -6.32 -17.90 -13.80
N GLU A 27 -6.60 -19.02 -14.48
CA GLU A 27 -6.33 -19.17 -15.92
C GLU A 27 -7.08 -18.17 -16.81
N ASN A 28 -8.21 -17.63 -16.34
CA ASN A 28 -9.01 -16.65 -17.06
C ASN A 28 -8.63 -15.19 -16.78
N ILE A 29 -7.49 -14.94 -16.14
CA ILE A 29 -7.01 -13.58 -15.87
C ILE A 29 -6.70 -12.85 -17.18
N THR A 30 -7.00 -11.55 -17.23
CA THR A 30 -6.67 -10.72 -18.41
C THR A 30 -5.41 -9.91 -18.17
N ILE A 31 -4.68 -9.59 -19.25
CA ILE A 31 -3.56 -8.65 -19.20
C ILE A 31 -4.02 -7.27 -18.69
N GLU A 32 -5.23 -6.86 -19.07
CA GLU A 32 -5.85 -5.63 -18.57
C GLU A 32 -5.99 -5.65 -17.04
N HIS A 33 -6.48 -6.76 -16.48
CA HIS A 33 -6.57 -6.94 -15.02
C HIS A 33 -5.20 -6.73 -14.37
N ILE A 34 -4.16 -7.38 -14.89
CA ILE A 34 -2.79 -7.27 -14.35
C ILE A 34 -2.26 -5.84 -14.45
N ASN A 35 -2.47 -5.17 -15.58
CA ASN A 35 -2.04 -3.80 -15.78
C ASN A 35 -2.71 -2.83 -14.80
N ASN A 36 -3.94 -3.13 -14.39
CA ASN A 36 -4.69 -2.30 -13.45
C ASN A 36 -4.27 -2.52 -11.98
N LEU A 37 -3.37 -3.47 -11.67
CA LEU A 37 -2.88 -3.68 -10.31
C LEU A 37 -1.73 -2.72 -9.91
N SER A 38 -1.06 -2.05 -10.85
CA SER A 38 0.25 -1.39 -10.59
C SER A 38 0.32 0.08 -11.04
N ARG A 39 -0.43 0.96 -10.38
CA ARG A 39 -0.67 2.34 -10.86
C ARG A 39 -0.43 3.44 -9.83
N SER A 40 0.41 3.16 -8.84
CA SER A 40 1.00 4.22 -8.02
C SER A 40 2.04 5.00 -8.83
N VAL A 41 2.00 6.31 -8.72
CA VAL A 41 2.95 7.20 -9.38
C VAL A 41 4.36 7.02 -8.84
N ARG A 42 5.35 6.96 -9.73
CA ARG A 42 6.76 6.93 -9.35
C ARG A 42 7.16 8.24 -8.66
N PRO A 43 7.65 8.22 -7.41
CA PRO A 43 8.02 9.45 -6.69
C PRO A 43 9.05 10.32 -7.44
N LYS A 44 9.94 9.70 -8.21
CA LYS A 44 10.96 10.40 -9.01
C LYS A 44 10.39 11.41 -10.02
N LEU A 45 9.17 11.19 -10.53
CA LEU A 45 8.54 12.11 -11.50
C LEU A 45 8.23 13.47 -10.86
N TYR A 46 7.87 13.47 -9.58
CA TYR A 46 7.49 14.66 -8.83
C TYR A 46 8.54 15.11 -7.83
N GLN A 47 9.76 14.55 -7.89
CA GLN A 47 10.86 14.90 -7.00
C GLN A 47 11.15 16.41 -6.98
N HIS A 48 10.89 17.12 -8.09
CA HIS A 48 11.03 18.56 -8.19
C HIS A 48 10.14 19.35 -7.20
N GLU A 49 8.97 18.81 -6.83
CA GLU A 49 8.09 19.42 -5.82
C GLU A 49 8.65 19.30 -4.38
N TYR A 50 9.63 18.41 -4.19
CA TYR A 50 10.20 18.06 -2.88
C TYR A 50 11.69 18.45 -2.76
N LYS A 51 12.28 19.08 -3.78
CA LYS A 51 13.73 19.40 -3.81
C LYS A 51 14.18 20.27 -2.63
N ASP A 52 13.34 21.22 -2.24
CA ASP A 52 13.62 22.15 -1.13
C ASP A 52 12.99 21.69 0.19
N GLN A 53 12.17 20.63 0.14
CA GLN A 53 11.76 19.91 1.34
C GLN A 53 12.97 19.08 1.75
N ILE A 54 13.87 19.71 2.51
CA ILE A 54 14.74 18.99 3.43
C ILE A 54 13.78 18.32 4.41
N LEU A 55 13.23 17.16 4.01
CA LEU A 55 12.83 16.13 4.96
C LEU A 55 13.99 16.10 5.91
N HIS A 56 13.81 16.56 7.15
CA HIS A 56 14.80 16.35 8.19
C HIS A 56 15.12 14.87 8.04
N PRO A 57 16.32 14.50 7.51
CA PRO A 57 16.60 13.10 7.28
C PRO A 57 16.33 12.49 8.65
N PRO A 58 15.39 11.52 8.76
CA PRO A 58 14.96 11.02 10.05
C PRO A 58 16.26 10.80 10.80
N LYS A 59 16.45 11.51 11.93
CA LYS A 59 17.74 11.49 12.63
C LYS A 59 17.99 10.02 12.92
N TYR A 60 18.79 9.38 12.07
CA TYR A 60 19.13 7.99 12.24
C TYR A 60 19.76 7.98 13.61
N ARG A 61 19.19 7.23 14.55
CA ARG A 61 19.90 6.98 15.79
C ARG A 61 21.16 6.27 15.33
N ILE A 62 22.29 6.98 15.33
CA ILE A 62 23.57 6.55 14.74
C ILE A 62 24.08 5.27 15.42
N GLU A 63 23.52 4.92 16.57
CA GLU A 63 23.68 3.64 17.26
C GLU A 63 22.29 3.18 17.70
N SER A 64 21.91 1.90 17.65
CA SER A 64 22.66 0.74 18.14
C SER A 64 22.03 -0.57 17.63
N HIS A 65 22.85 -1.57 17.29
CA HIS A 65 22.49 -2.99 17.17
C HIS A 65 21.13 -3.27 16.52
N LEU A 66 20.97 -2.96 15.23
CA LEU A 66 19.82 -3.46 14.49
C LEU A 66 19.86 -4.99 14.48
N PRO A 67 18.73 -5.67 14.73
CA PRO A 67 18.70 -7.11 14.66
C PRO A 67 18.91 -7.56 13.21
N GLU A 68 19.50 -8.75 13.04
CA GLU A 68 19.66 -9.37 11.72
C GLU A 68 18.30 -9.68 11.07
N HIS A 69 17.28 -9.94 11.88
CA HIS A 69 15.91 -10.19 11.46
C HIS A 69 14.94 -9.31 12.24
N PHE A 70 13.91 -8.81 11.55
CA PHE A 70 12.90 -7.97 12.16
C PHE A 70 11.55 -8.19 11.48
N ASP A 71 10.55 -8.52 12.28
CA ASP A 71 9.18 -8.68 11.84
C ASP A 71 8.23 -7.85 12.73
N LEU A 72 7.43 -6.98 12.11
CA LEU A 72 6.46 -6.16 12.83
C LEU A 72 5.44 -7.01 13.58
N ARG A 73 5.07 -8.18 13.05
CA ARG A 73 4.08 -9.10 13.62
C ARG A 73 4.55 -9.68 14.95
N GLU A 74 5.86 -9.92 15.07
CA GLU A 74 6.48 -10.43 16.30
C GLU A 74 6.71 -9.33 17.33
N ASN A 75 7.01 -8.11 16.89
CA ASN A 75 7.33 -6.98 17.77
C ASN A 75 6.08 -6.25 18.30
N TRP A 76 4.96 -6.30 17.57
CA TRP A 76 3.67 -5.73 17.99
C TRP A 76 2.51 -6.71 17.80
N PRO A 77 2.53 -7.87 18.47
CA PRO A 77 1.52 -8.92 18.30
C PRO A 77 0.10 -8.47 18.70
N GLN A 78 -0.02 -7.43 19.53
CA GLN A 78 -1.30 -6.81 19.87
C GLN A 78 -1.95 -6.08 18.69
N CYS A 79 -1.17 -5.66 17.69
CA CYS A 79 -1.64 -4.97 16.50
C CYS A 79 -2.06 -5.98 15.43
N ARG A 80 -3.32 -6.41 15.50
CA ARG A 80 -3.87 -7.46 14.64
C ARG A 80 -3.86 -7.08 13.17
N THR A 81 -3.94 -5.78 12.88
CA THR A 81 -3.97 -5.21 11.53
C THR A 81 -2.68 -5.46 10.75
N ILE A 82 -1.53 -5.59 11.42
CA ILE A 82 -0.23 -5.86 10.77
C ILE A 82 -0.24 -7.21 10.03
N ASN A 83 -1.06 -8.16 10.49
CA ASN A 83 -1.22 -9.47 9.87
C ASN A 83 -2.24 -9.51 8.74
N LYS A 84 -2.96 -8.41 8.47
CA LYS A 84 -4.08 -8.39 7.53
C LYS A 84 -3.61 -7.96 6.14
N VAL A 85 -3.84 -8.83 5.17
CA VAL A 85 -3.68 -8.53 3.75
C VAL A 85 -5.00 -8.01 3.22
N ARG A 86 -4.98 -6.86 2.54
CA ARG A 86 -6.15 -6.18 1.99
C ARG A 86 -6.22 -6.36 0.47
N ASP A 87 -7.42 -6.36 -0.09
CA ASP A 87 -7.65 -6.52 -1.52
C ASP A 87 -8.09 -5.18 -2.16
N GLN A 88 -7.30 -4.67 -3.11
CA GLN A 88 -7.64 -3.45 -3.85
C GLN A 88 -8.71 -3.68 -4.93
N GLY A 89 -9.00 -4.94 -5.26
CA GLY A 89 -9.91 -5.35 -6.32
C GLY A 89 -9.50 -4.84 -7.70
N LEU A 90 -10.51 -4.66 -8.55
CA LEU A 90 -10.37 -4.19 -9.94
C LEU A 90 -10.27 -2.66 -10.05
N CYS A 91 -9.48 -2.05 -9.18
CA CYS A 91 -9.25 -0.61 -9.13
C CYS A 91 -7.75 -0.33 -9.04
N GLU A 92 -7.28 0.70 -9.74
CA GLU A 92 -5.89 1.15 -9.72
C GLU A 92 -5.53 1.91 -8.41
N SER A 93 -5.98 1.41 -7.25
CA SER A 93 -6.00 2.07 -5.93
C SER A 93 -4.89 1.64 -4.97
N CYS A 94 -3.90 0.85 -5.42
CA CYS A 94 -2.77 0.40 -4.59
C CYS A 94 -2.14 1.51 -3.73
N TRP A 95 -2.07 2.75 -4.25
CA TRP A 95 -1.54 3.92 -3.55
C TRP A 95 -2.35 4.30 -2.29
N ALA A 96 -3.68 4.18 -2.35
CA ALA A 96 -4.59 4.47 -1.23
C ALA A 96 -4.58 3.32 -0.21
N PHE A 97 -4.58 2.07 -0.68
CA PHE A 97 -4.51 0.89 0.18
C PHE A 97 -3.21 0.85 0.99
N VAL A 98 -2.06 1.12 0.37
CA VAL A 98 -0.79 1.19 1.09
C VAL A 98 -0.81 2.31 2.14
N ALA A 99 -1.34 3.49 1.81
CA ALA A 99 -1.46 4.59 2.77
C ALA A 99 -2.35 4.21 3.96
N ALA A 100 -3.52 3.62 3.70
CA ALA A 100 -4.47 3.16 4.72
C ALA A 100 -3.85 2.10 5.65
N SER A 101 -3.19 1.08 5.09
CA SER A 101 -2.56 0.00 5.86
C SER A 101 -1.43 0.50 6.73
N VAL A 102 -0.54 1.35 6.18
CA VAL A 102 0.58 1.91 6.96
C VAL A 102 0.07 2.84 8.07
N LEU A 103 -0.95 3.66 7.79
CA LEU A 103 -1.57 4.51 8.80
C LEU A 103 -2.17 3.68 9.94
N THR A 104 -2.92 2.63 9.59
CA THR A 104 -3.53 1.67 10.51
C THR A 104 -2.51 1.09 11.49
N ASP A 105 -1.43 0.52 10.95
CA ASP A 105 -0.41 -0.14 11.77
C ASP A 105 0.35 0.86 12.64
N ARG A 106 0.69 2.03 12.09
CA ARG A 106 1.38 3.08 12.84
C ARG A 106 0.55 3.62 13.99
N PHE A 107 -0.75 3.80 13.81
CA PHE A 107 -1.64 4.22 14.90
C PHE A 107 -1.71 3.16 15.99
N CYS A 108 -1.81 1.88 15.62
CA CYS A 108 -1.79 0.82 16.62
C CYS A 108 -0.48 0.78 17.40
N ILE A 109 0.66 0.85 16.71
CA ILE A 109 1.99 0.87 17.33
C ILE A 109 2.14 2.07 18.27
N ALA A 110 1.82 3.28 17.79
CA ALA A 110 1.99 4.52 18.55
C ALA A 110 1.09 4.58 19.78
N THR A 111 -0.12 4.03 19.68
CA THR A 111 -1.10 3.99 20.77
C THR A 111 -1.01 2.74 21.64
N LYS A 112 0.00 1.88 21.40
CA LYS A 112 0.20 0.60 22.11
C LYS A 112 -1.05 -0.29 22.08
N GLY A 113 -1.76 -0.31 20.96
CA GLY A 113 -2.94 -1.13 20.74
C GLY A 113 -4.27 -0.52 21.15
N ALA A 114 -4.30 0.73 21.67
CA ALA A 114 -5.56 1.39 22.00
C ALA A 114 -6.39 1.70 20.75
N VAL A 115 -5.73 2.08 19.65
CA VAL A 115 -6.32 2.13 18.31
C VAL A 115 -5.96 0.85 17.58
N ASN A 116 -6.96 0.03 17.25
CA ASN A 116 -6.78 -1.28 16.62
C ASN A 116 -7.95 -1.56 15.68
N PHE A 117 -8.24 -0.59 14.82
CA PHE A 117 -9.22 -0.66 13.73
C PHE A 117 -8.52 -0.24 12.44
N GLU A 118 -9.11 -0.53 11.29
CA GLU A 118 -8.55 -0.15 10.00
C GLU A 118 -9.03 1.21 9.52
N PHE A 119 -8.10 2.03 9.01
CA PHE A 119 -8.46 3.21 8.26
C PHE A 119 -8.99 2.84 6.86
N SER A 120 -9.98 3.60 6.41
CA SER A 120 -10.68 3.38 5.17
C SER A 120 -9.79 3.72 3.98
N ALA A 121 -9.43 2.71 3.19
CA ALA A 121 -8.81 2.92 1.89
C ALA A 121 -9.77 3.62 0.92
N GLU A 122 -11.08 3.37 1.06
CA GLU A 122 -12.14 4.00 0.27
C GLU A 122 -12.23 5.52 0.53
N ASP A 123 -12.08 5.94 1.79
CA ASP A 123 -12.10 7.37 2.14
C ASP A 123 -10.89 8.09 1.52
N ILE A 124 -9.70 7.50 1.62
CA ILE A 124 -8.49 8.05 0.99
C ILE A 124 -8.66 8.09 -0.54
N LEU A 125 -9.21 7.02 -1.13
CA LEU A 125 -9.45 6.90 -2.56
C LEU A 125 -10.46 7.93 -3.07
N THR A 126 -11.54 8.20 -2.34
CA THR A 126 -12.67 9.00 -2.85
C THR A 126 -12.61 10.47 -2.40
N CYS A 127 -12.01 10.76 -1.24
CA CYS A 127 -12.03 12.08 -0.62
C CYS A 127 -10.71 12.87 -0.76
N CYS A 128 -9.61 12.25 -1.20
CA CYS A 128 -8.38 13.00 -1.48
C CYS A 128 -8.50 13.90 -2.74
N LEU A 129 -9.42 13.55 -3.65
CA LEU A 129 -9.75 14.31 -4.86
C LEU A 129 -8.51 14.61 -5.74
N ASP A 130 -8.59 15.68 -6.54
CA ASP A 130 -7.67 16.01 -7.64
C ASP A 130 -6.19 16.05 -7.28
N LYS A 131 -5.84 16.20 -6.00
CA LYS A 131 -4.44 16.20 -5.56
C LYS A 131 -3.84 14.80 -5.60
N CYS A 132 -4.60 13.76 -5.25
CA CYS A 132 -4.10 12.40 -5.26
C CYS A 132 -4.19 11.75 -6.62
N HIS A 133 -5.26 11.99 -7.37
CA HIS A 133 -5.54 11.23 -8.59
C HIS A 133 -4.70 11.65 -9.79
N LEU A 134 -4.41 10.69 -10.65
CA LEU A 134 -3.84 10.95 -11.97
C LEU A 134 -4.87 11.48 -12.97
N ARG A 135 -6.16 11.13 -12.77
CA ARG A 135 -7.27 11.51 -13.62
C ARG A 135 -8.45 11.96 -12.76
N PRO A 136 -8.87 13.23 -12.84
CA PRO A 136 -10.02 13.73 -12.08
C PRO A 136 -11.31 12.97 -12.38
N GLU A 137 -11.47 12.48 -13.60
CA GLU A 137 -12.66 11.78 -14.08
C GLU A 137 -12.78 10.33 -13.62
N ASN A 138 -11.69 9.72 -13.13
CA ASN A 138 -11.67 8.33 -12.70
C ASN A 138 -10.73 8.14 -11.51
N GLN A 139 -11.32 7.96 -10.33
CA GLN A 139 -10.60 7.76 -9.07
C GLN A 139 -9.77 6.46 -9.06
N CYS A 140 -10.18 5.47 -9.85
CA CYS A 140 -9.50 4.18 -10.06
C CYS A 140 -8.54 4.21 -11.26
N ALA A 141 -7.87 5.34 -11.54
CA ALA A 141 -6.89 5.47 -12.61
C ALA A 141 -5.46 5.78 -12.11
N GLY A 142 -5.14 5.33 -10.90
CA GLY A 142 -3.86 5.56 -10.26
C GLY A 142 -3.78 6.87 -9.49
N GLY A 143 -2.71 7.01 -8.71
CA GLY A 143 -2.56 8.15 -7.82
C GLY A 143 -1.21 8.27 -7.15
N ARG A 144 -1.05 9.42 -6.48
CA ARG A 144 0.15 9.90 -5.82
C ARG A 144 0.12 9.58 -4.32
N MET A 145 0.99 8.68 -3.89
CA MET A 145 1.09 8.26 -2.49
C MET A 145 1.56 9.41 -1.58
N ASP A 146 2.44 10.28 -2.09
CA ASP A 146 2.89 11.49 -1.42
C ASP A 146 1.72 12.45 -1.09
N LYS A 147 0.80 12.67 -2.04
CA LYS A 147 -0.38 13.51 -1.82
C LYS A 147 -1.41 12.85 -0.91
N ALA A 148 -1.47 11.52 -0.88
CA ALA A 148 -2.27 10.79 0.09
C ALA A 148 -1.81 11.07 1.52
N TRP A 149 -0.48 11.11 1.77
CA TRP A 149 0.06 11.48 3.08
C TRP A 149 -0.17 12.96 3.43
N ASP A 150 -0.10 13.87 2.45
CA ASP A 150 -0.48 15.28 2.65
C ASP A 150 -1.96 15.39 3.09
N PHE A 151 -2.86 14.68 2.41
CA PHE A 151 -4.28 14.60 2.76
C PHE A 151 -4.51 14.03 4.16
N LEU A 152 -3.87 12.90 4.48
CA LEU A 152 -3.98 12.29 5.81
C LEU A 152 -3.47 13.21 6.93
N THR A 153 -2.48 14.06 6.65
CA THR A 153 -1.96 15.02 7.63
C THR A 153 -2.89 16.23 7.80
N ASP A 154 -3.51 16.72 6.72
CA ASP A 154 -4.36 17.92 6.73
C ASP A 154 -5.82 17.63 7.12
N LYS A 155 -6.35 16.48 6.71
CA LYS A 155 -7.77 16.11 6.83
C LYS A 155 -8.00 14.84 7.64
N GLY A 156 -7.04 13.93 7.65
CA GLY A 156 -7.20 12.60 8.25
C GLY A 156 -8.02 11.65 7.38
N ALA A 157 -8.35 10.50 7.94
CA ALA A 157 -9.25 9.52 7.32
C ALA A 157 -10.14 8.85 8.37
N VAL A 158 -11.31 8.38 7.94
CA VAL A 158 -12.24 7.61 8.79
C VAL A 158 -11.86 6.12 8.86
N SER A 159 -12.50 5.37 9.77
CA SER A 159 -12.36 3.91 9.79
C SER A 159 -13.08 3.24 8.61
N GLY A 160 -12.55 2.13 8.10
CA GLY A 160 -13.21 1.28 7.11
C GLY A 160 -12.37 0.04 6.77
N GLY A 161 -12.96 -1.13 6.97
CA GLY A 161 -12.33 -2.44 6.68
C GLY A 161 -12.55 -2.93 5.25
N GLU A 162 -12.70 -4.24 5.10
CA GLU A 162 -12.84 -4.90 3.80
C GLU A 162 -14.22 -4.68 3.14
N TYR A 163 -14.30 -4.95 1.84
CA TYR A 163 -15.56 -4.88 1.09
C TYR A 163 -16.65 -5.77 1.73
N MET A 164 -17.84 -5.19 1.94
CA MET A 164 -18.97 -5.83 2.64
C MET A 164 -18.63 -6.35 4.05
N SER A 165 -17.60 -5.81 4.69
CA SER A 165 -17.35 -6.03 6.11
C SER A 165 -18.22 -5.10 6.96
N ASN A 166 -18.47 -5.48 8.21
CA ASN A 166 -19.07 -4.61 9.23
C ASN A 166 -18.00 -3.89 10.07
N GLU A 167 -16.78 -3.77 9.56
CA GLU A 167 -15.61 -3.21 10.26
C GLU A 167 -15.59 -1.67 10.16
N VAL A 168 -16.70 -1.03 10.52
CA VAL A 168 -16.82 0.43 10.62
C VAL A 168 -16.97 0.80 12.09
N LYS A 169 -16.09 1.65 12.61
CA LYS A 169 -16.25 2.25 13.94
C LYS A 169 -16.94 3.60 13.80
N SER A 170 -18.24 3.62 14.07
CA SER A 170 -18.94 4.85 14.38
C SER A 170 -18.57 5.29 15.79
N ASN A 171 -18.04 6.51 15.93
CA ASN A 171 -17.87 7.15 17.24
C ASN A 171 -19.22 7.46 17.89
#